data_AF-W3XMI7-F1
#
_entry.id   AF-W3XMI7-F1
#
_cell.length_a   1.000
_cell.length_b   1.000
_cell.length_c   1.000
_cell.angle_alpha   90.00
_cell.angle_beta   90.00
_cell.angle_gamma   90.00
#
_symmetry.space_group_name_H-M   'P 1'
#
loop_
_entity.id
_entity.type
_entity.pdbx_description
1 polymer ?
#
loop_
_entity_poly.entity_id
_entity_poly.type
_entity_poly.pdbx_seq_one_letter_code
_entity_poly.pdbx_strand_id
1 'polypeptide(L)'
;MYFTAAISTLFATMALAAPAPAPAETKSMMADASWTIEGMKRTCTSDLKSCTWDFTINTHSGTPQACSGSVTGSPATQTDITTAIKCGNFQWTAGWSNQFGPGFTTLAVVDNVNRLIAFPAYTDVQLANATVVTPDQSYTPQALS
;
A
#
# COMPACT_ATOMS: atom_id res chain seq x y z
N MET A 1 29.58 64.90 -26.58
CA MET A 1 30.33 64.40 -25.40
C MET A 1 29.31 64.36 -24.25
N TYR A 2 28.69 63.27 -23.79
CA TYR A 2 28.73 61.82 -24.03
C TYR A 2 27.30 61.26 -23.83
N PHE A 3 26.98 60.17 -24.55
CA PHE A 3 25.77 59.35 -24.39
C PHE A 3 25.86 58.49 -23.13
N THR A 4 24.81 58.39 -22.32
CA THR A 4 24.72 57.42 -21.20
C THR A 4 23.56 56.47 -21.45
N ALA A 5 23.88 55.22 -21.77
CA ALA A 5 22.94 54.13 -21.99
C ALA A 5 22.61 53.43 -20.66
N ALA A 6 21.33 53.23 -20.36
CA ALA A 6 20.86 52.42 -19.24
C ALA A 6 20.71 50.96 -19.70
N ILE A 7 21.38 50.03 -19.00
CA ILE A 7 21.34 48.59 -19.27
C ILE A 7 20.38 47.95 -18.25
N SER A 8 19.25 47.44 -18.73
CA SER A 8 18.29 46.66 -17.94
C SER A 8 18.60 45.16 -18.06
N THR A 9 19.07 44.54 -16.98
CA THR A 9 19.32 43.08 -16.91
C THR A 9 18.04 42.33 -16.55
N LEU A 10 17.54 41.54 -17.50
CA LEU A 10 16.40 40.62 -17.34
C LEU A 10 16.92 39.31 -16.70
N PHE A 11 16.48 38.98 -15.47
CA PHE A 11 16.73 37.66 -14.87
C PHE A 11 15.59 36.72 -15.25
N ALA A 12 15.87 35.76 -16.14
CA ALA A 12 14.94 34.67 -16.44
C ALA A 12 15.08 33.56 -15.37
N THR A 13 14.10 33.46 -14.47
CA THR A 13 13.97 32.35 -13.53
C THR A 13 13.53 31.09 -14.27
N MET A 14 14.45 30.15 -14.49
CA MET A 14 14.10 28.80 -14.92
C MET A 14 13.52 28.03 -13.73
N ALA A 15 12.21 27.75 -13.77
CA ALA A 15 11.58 26.82 -12.84
C ALA A 15 12.04 25.40 -13.19
N LEU A 16 12.91 24.80 -12.38
CA LEU A 16 13.21 23.38 -12.48
C LEU A 16 11.97 22.60 -12.03
N ALA A 17 11.30 21.93 -12.97
CA ALA A 17 10.30 20.92 -12.63
C ALA A 17 11.01 19.78 -11.87
N ALA A 18 10.55 19.48 -10.66
CA ALA A 18 11.05 18.34 -9.91
C ALA A 18 10.73 17.03 -10.66
N PRO A 19 11.66 16.06 -10.73
CA PRO A 19 11.38 14.78 -11.36
C PRO A 19 10.22 14.08 -10.63
N ALA A 20 9.26 13.57 -11.40
CA ALA A 20 8.19 12.75 -10.86
C ALA A 20 8.79 11.48 -10.21
N PRO A 21 8.23 10.98 -9.08
CA PRO A 21 8.68 9.74 -8.46
C PRO A 21 8.67 8.60 -9.50
N ALA A 22 9.73 7.80 -9.55
CA ALA A 22 9.75 6.59 -10.36
C ALA A 22 8.62 5.65 -9.92
N PRO A 23 7.97 4.92 -10.84
CA PRO A 23 6.97 3.91 -10.48
C PRO A 23 7.58 2.94 -9.46
N ALA A 24 6.85 2.66 -8.37
CA ALA A 24 7.30 1.70 -7.39
C ALA A 24 7.52 0.34 -8.06
N GLU A 25 8.69 -0.28 -7.83
CA GLU A 25 8.96 -1.62 -8.35
C GLU A 25 7.92 -2.59 -7.81
N THR A 26 7.42 -3.48 -8.67
CA THR A 26 6.35 -4.42 -8.34
C THR A 26 6.79 -5.87 -8.56
N LYS A 27 6.47 -6.74 -7.62
CA LYS A 27 6.73 -8.18 -7.66
C LYS A 27 5.41 -8.95 -7.82
N SER A 28 5.29 -9.71 -8.89
CA SER A 28 4.19 -10.65 -9.06
C SER A 28 4.32 -11.81 -8.06
N MET A 29 3.28 -12.02 -7.27
CA MET A 29 3.19 -13.15 -6.33
C MET A 29 2.41 -14.33 -6.92
N MET A 30 1.82 -14.15 -8.11
CA MET A 30 1.02 -15.13 -8.85
C MET A 30 1.31 -15.00 -10.35
N ALA A 31 1.04 -16.06 -11.13
CA ALA A 31 1.34 -16.10 -12.57
C ALA A 31 0.57 -15.03 -13.38
N ASP A 32 -0.71 -14.82 -13.07
CA ASP A 32 -1.59 -13.89 -13.78
C ASP A 32 -1.98 -12.72 -12.87
N ALA A 33 -1.01 -12.17 -12.15
CA ALA A 33 -1.26 -11.10 -11.17
C ALA A 33 -1.71 -9.81 -11.86
N SER A 34 -2.83 -9.23 -11.42
CA SER A 34 -3.42 -8.02 -12.04
C SER A 34 -3.86 -6.96 -11.04
N TRP A 35 -3.96 -7.27 -9.74
CA TRP A 35 -4.13 -6.27 -8.70
C TRP A 35 -2.81 -6.05 -8.01
N THR A 36 -2.45 -4.79 -7.74
CA THR A 36 -1.24 -4.43 -7.01
C THR A 36 -1.61 -3.83 -5.67
N ILE A 37 -0.98 -4.34 -4.62
CA ILE A 37 -1.05 -3.76 -3.28
C ILE A 37 0.20 -2.92 -3.10
N GLU A 38 -0.02 -1.61 -3.08
CA GLU A 38 1.03 -0.61 -3.06
C GLU A 38 1.25 -0.06 -1.66
N GLY A 39 2.50 0.18 -1.29
CA GLY A 39 2.84 0.88 -0.06
C GLY A 39 2.44 0.16 1.23
N MET A 40 2.32 -1.18 1.20
CA MET A 40 1.91 -1.97 2.37
C MET A 40 2.81 -1.68 3.57
N LYS A 41 2.21 -1.26 4.68
CA LYS A 41 2.92 -0.96 5.92
C LYS A 41 2.07 -1.34 7.13
N ARG A 42 2.70 -1.96 8.13
CA ARG A 42 2.11 -2.22 9.45
C ARG A 42 2.90 -1.48 10.52
N THR A 43 2.24 -0.58 11.24
CA THR A 43 2.83 0.20 12.34
C THR A 43 2.20 -0.23 13.64
N CYS A 44 2.97 -0.76 14.58
CA CYS A 44 2.47 -1.19 15.88
C CYS A 44 2.93 -0.29 17.02
N THR A 45 2.12 -0.19 18.06
CA THR A 45 2.52 0.41 19.33
C THR A 45 3.67 -0.38 19.96
N SER A 46 4.46 0.27 20.82
CA SER A 46 5.62 -0.38 21.47
C SER A 46 5.24 -1.55 22.38
N ASP A 47 4.01 -1.55 22.90
CA ASP A 47 3.45 -2.66 23.69
C ASP A 47 2.81 -3.77 22.83
N LEU A 48 2.86 -3.62 21.50
CA LEU A 48 2.29 -4.52 20.50
C LEU A 48 0.79 -4.79 20.68
N LYS A 49 0.07 -3.91 21.39
CA LYS A 49 -1.37 -4.08 21.63
C LYS A 49 -2.25 -3.51 20.54
N SER A 50 -1.69 -2.65 19.69
CA SER A 50 -2.39 -2.11 18.52
C SER A 50 -1.46 -2.03 17.33
N CYS A 51 -1.97 -2.37 16.16
CA CYS A 51 -1.28 -2.18 14.89
C CYS A 51 -2.21 -1.50 13.89
N THR A 52 -1.70 -0.47 13.22
CA THR A 52 -2.33 0.18 12.07
C THR A 52 -1.73 -0.39 10.79
N TRP A 53 -2.59 -0.66 9.84
CA TRP A 53 -2.28 -1.12 8.50
C TRP A 53 -2.61 -0.01 7.52
N ASP A 54 -1.70 0.26 6.60
CA ASP A 54 -1.85 1.25 5.53
C ASP A 54 -1.38 0.64 4.22
N PHE A 55 -2.20 0.76 3.17
CA PHE A 55 -1.87 0.29 1.82
C PHE A 55 -2.81 0.91 0.79
N THR A 56 -2.47 0.79 -0.49
CA THR A 56 -3.30 1.20 -1.62
C THR A 56 -3.62 0.00 -2.49
N ILE A 57 -4.89 -0.11 -2.91
CA ILE A 57 -5.34 -1.13 -3.87
C ILE A 57 -5.35 -0.49 -5.26
N ASN A 58 -4.50 -1.00 -6.15
CA ASN A 58 -4.49 -0.61 -7.56
C ASN A 58 -4.95 -1.79 -8.44
N THR A 59 -6.15 -1.66 -9.01
CA THR A 59 -6.74 -2.66 -9.92
C THR A 59 -6.35 -2.44 -11.38
N HIS A 60 -5.60 -1.37 -11.68
CA HIS A 60 -5.24 -0.92 -13.03
C HIS A 60 -6.43 -0.65 -13.96
N SER A 61 -7.64 -0.51 -13.41
CA SER A 61 -8.88 -0.24 -14.13
C SER A 61 -9.58 1.05 -13.70
N GLY A 62 -8.96 1.81 -12.78
CA GLY A 62 -9.51 3.04 -12.22
C GLY A 62 -8.53 3.72 -11.26
N THR A 63 -9.03 4.68 -10.47
CA THR A 63 -8.21 5.36 -9.46
C THR A 63 -7.84 4.39 -8.34
N PRO A 64 -6.55 4.29 -7.97
CA PRO A 64 -6.13 3.49 -6.82
C PRO A 64 -6.82 3.92 -5.53
N GLN A 65 -7.22 2.95 -4.71
CA GLN A 65 -7.96 3.17 -3.47
C GLN A 65 -7.06 3.00 -2.26
N ALA A 66 -6.80 4.08 -1.53
CA ALA A 66 -6.13 4.01 -0.24
C ALA A 66 -7.02 3.35 0.83
N CYS A 67 -6.42 2.49 1.64
CA CYS A 67 -7.06 1.74 2.71
C CYS A 67 -6.23 1.86 3.99
N SER A 68 -6.90 2.07 5.12
CA SER A 68 -6.29 2.06 6.44
C SER A 68 -7.20 1.37 7.43
N GLY A 69 -6.61 0.73 8.44
CA GLY A 69 -7.36 0.04 9.48
C GLY A 69 -6.49 -0.39 10.63
N SER A 70 -7.08 -0.52 11.81
CA SER A 70 -6.36 -0.91 13.03
C SER A 70 -6.88 -2.22 13.58
N VAL A 71 -5.97 -3.00 14.17
CA VAL A 71 -6.29 -4.16 14.99
C VAL A 71 -5.75 -3.95 16.39
N THR A 72 -6.51 -4.40 17.38
CA THR A 72 -6.08 -4.46 18.78
C THR A 72 -6.08 -5.89 19.25
N GLY A 73 -5.03 -6.29 19.98
CA GLY A 73 -4.87 -7.67 20.43
C GLY A 73 -3.68 -7.82 21.37
N SER A 74 -3.31 -9.05 21.69
CA SER A 74 -2.19 -9.33 22.60
C SER A 74 -1.45 -10.62 22.18
N PRO A 75 -0.55 -10.57 21.18
CA PRO A 75 -0.14 -9.38 20.44
C PRO A 75 -1.04 -9.07 19.23
N ALA A 76 -1.21 -7.78 18.91
CA ALA A 76 -1.96 -7.31 17.75
C ALA A 76 -1.36 -7.76 16.41
N THR A 77 -0.06 -8.07 16.36
CA THR A 77 0.63 -8.59 15.17
C THR A 77 0.16 -9.99 14.76
N GLN A 78 -0.46 -10.73 15.68
CA GLN A 78 -0.93 -12.11 15.49
C GLN A 78 -2.45 -12.23 15.71
N THR A 79 -3.15 -11.10 15.64
CA THR A 79 -4.59 -11.03 15.87
C THR A 79 -5.33 -10.88 14.56
N ASP A 80 -6.36 -11.70 14.36
CA ASP A 80 -7.22 -11.64 13.19
C ASP A 80 -8.09 -10.38 13.20
N ILE A 81 -8.29 -9.80 12.02
CA ILE A 81 -9.28 -8.76 11.76
C ILE A 81 -10.51 -9.45 11.22
N THR A 82 -11.44 -9.83 12.10
CA THR A 82 -12.67 -10.56 11.74
C THR A 82 -13.80 -9.64 11.28
N THR A 83 -13.78 -8.37 11.69
CA THR A 83 -14.74 -7.36 11.23
C THR A 83 -14.19 -6.66 10.00
N ALA A 84 -14.94 -6.69 8.89
CA ALA A 84 -14.51 -6.10 7.64
C ALA A 84 -14.30 -4.59 7.74
N ILE A 85 -13.10 -4.14 7.37
CA ILE A 85 -12.72 -2.73 7.30
C ILE A 85 -13.00 -2.23 5.89
N LYS A 86 -13.79 -1.16 5.76
CA LYS A 86 -14.20 -0.61 4.46
C LYS A 86 -13.24 0.48 4.01
N CYS A 87 -12.94 0.52 2.71
CA CYS A 87 -12.22 1.60 2.05
C CYS A 87 -12.75 1.78 0.62
N GLY A 88 -13.58 2.80 0.43
CA GLY A 88 -14.30 3.01 -0.84
C GLY A 88 -15.20 1.82 -1.18
N ASN A 89 -15.04 1.28 -2.39
CA ASN A 89 -15.77 0.10 -2.87
C ASN A 89 -15.25 -1.22 -2.28
N PHE A 90 -14.06 -1.18 -1.68
CA PHE A 90 -13.39 -2.35 -1.16
C PHE A 90 -13.72 -2.53 0.32
N GLN A 91 -13.61 -3.78 0.75
CA GLN A 91 -13.51 -4.11 2.16
C GLN A 91 -12.44 -5.16 2.35
N TRP A 92 -11.87 -5.23 3.55
CA TRP A 92 -10.85 -6.23 3.83
C TRP A 92 -10.91 -6.75 5.27
N THR A 93 -10.51 -7.99 5.41
CA THR A 93 -10.22 -8.67 6.67
C THR A 93 -8.79 -9.21 6.62
N ALA A 94 -8.27 -9.70 7.75
CA ALA A 94 -6.95 -10.29 7.83
C ALA A 94 -6.94 -11.46 8.79
N GLY A 95 -6.19 -12.52 8.45
CA GLY A 95 -5.95 -13.68 9.31
C GLY A 95 -4.46 -13.95 9.45
N TRP A 96 -4.00 -14.24 10.67
CA TRP A 96 -2.61 -14.61 10.93
C TRP A 96 -2.45 -16.13 11.07
N SER A 97 -1.33 -16.66 10.58
CA SER A 97 -0.97 -18.06 10.76
C SER A 97 0.55 -18.25 10.79
N ASN A 98 0.99 -19.27 11.52
CA ASN A 98 2.36 -19.79 11.49
C ASN A 98 2.39 -21.30 11.18
N GLN A 99 1.30 -21.85 10.65
CA GLN A 99 1.17 -23.29 10.39
C GLN A 99 2.22 -23.81 9.40
N PHE A 100 2.69 -22.95 8.49
CA PHE A 100 3.59 -23.31 7.39
C PHE A 100 5.01 -22.77 7.55
N GLY A 101 5.39 -22.32 8.76
CA GLY A 101 6.72 -21.78 9.04
C GLY A 101 6.65 -20.46 9.81
N PRO A 102 7.54 -19.49 9.51
CA PRO A 102 7.46 -18.16 10.10
C PRO A 102 6.07 -17.55 9.93
N GLY A 103 5.65 -16.74 10.91
CA GLY A 103 4.32 -16.12 10.92
C GLY A 103 4.08 -15.25 9.69
N PHE A 104 2.85 -15.28 9.20
CA PHE A 104 2.38 -14.47 8.08
C PHE A 104 0.93 -14.05 8.30
N THR A 105 0.55 -12.96 7.65
CA THR A 105 -0.83 -12.48 7.61
C THR A 105 -1.33 -12.50 6.17
N THR A 106 -2.49 -13.11 5.98
CA THR A 106 -3.23 -13.07 4.70
C THR A 106 -4.40 -12.13 4.85
N LEU A 107 -4.52 -11.17 3.93
CA LEU A 107 -5.68 -10.30 3.79
C LEU A 107 -6.70 -10.97 2.87
N ALA A 108 -7.98 -10.73 3.11
CA ALA A 108 -9.04 -10.98 2.14
C ALA A 108 -9.56 -9.63 1.66
N VAL A 109 -9.10 -9.17 0.49
CA VAL A 109 -9.46 -7.87 -0.08
C VAL A 109 -10.57 -8.07 -1.11
N VAL A 110 -11.77 -7.59 -0.80
CA VAL A 110 -12.98 -7.77 -1.60
C VAL A 110 -13.34 -6.47 -2.30
N ASP A 111 -13.51 -6.51 -3.61
CA ASP A 111 -14.23 -5.48 -4.38
C ASP A 111 -15.71 -5.88 -4.46
N ASN A 112 -16.54 -5.16 -3.70
CA ASN A 112 -17.97 -5.46 -3.62
C ASN A 112 -18.72 -5.10 -4.91
N VAL A 113 -18.20 -4.16 -5.71
CA VAL A 113 -18.85 -3.68 -6.93
C VAL A 113 -18.62 -4.67 -8.06
N ASN A 114 -17.36 -5.04 -8.28
CA ASN A 114 -16.99 -5.97 -9.36
C ASN A 114 -17.10 -7.44 -8.95
N ARG A 115 -17.49 -7.73 -7.69
CA ARG A 115 -17.61 -9.09 -7.15
C ARG A 115 -16.30 -9.87 -7.32
N LEU A 116 -15.19 -9.26 -6.89
CA LEU A 116 -13.85 -9.85 -6.95
C LEU A 116 -13.23 -9.91 -5.55
N ILE A 117 -12.30 -10.85 -5.35
CA ILE A 117 -11.50 -10.98 -4.13
C ILE A 117 -10.06 -11.32 -4.46
N ALA A 118 -9.11 -10.67 -3.80
CA ALA A 118 -7.70 -11.06 -3.82
C ALA A 118 -7.25 -11.43 -2.41
N PHE A 119 -6.21 -12.28 -2.33
CA PHE A 119 -5.64 -12.74 -1.07
C PHE A 119 -4.17 -12.32 -0.88
N PRO A 120 -3.88 -11.01 -0.68
CA PRO A 120 -2.52 -10.57 -0.39
C PRO A 120 -1.96 -11.21 0.87
N ALA A 121 -0.71 -11.65 0.86
CA ALA A 121 -0.08 -12.29 2.01
C ALA A 121 1.32 -11.74 2.27
N TYR A 122 1.60 -11.44 3.53
CA TYR A 122 2.85 -10.83 3.96
C TYR A 122 3.40 -11.57 5.17
N THR A 123 4.70 -11.85 5.14
CA THR A 123 5.40 -12.44 6.29
C THR A 123 5.55 -11.41 7.40
N ASP A 124 5.65 -11.86 8.65
CA ASP A 124 5.90 -10.96 9.79
C ASP A 124 7.20 -10.16 9.64
N VAL A 125 8.18 -10.71 8.93
CA VAL A 125 9.45 -10.03 8.61
C VAL A 125 9.21 -8.85 7.67
N GLN A 126 8.36 -9.01 6.66
CA GLN A 126 8.01 -7.92 5.75
C GLN A 126 7.24 -6.80 6.46
N LEU A 127 6.41 -7.16 7.45
CA LEU A 127 5.56 -6.23 8.19
C LEU A 127 6.20 -5.66 9.46
N ALA A 128 7.49 -5.92 9.69
CA ALA A 128 8.18 -5.47 10.89
C ALA A 128 8.56 -3.98 10.79
N ASN A 129 8.86 -3.37 11.94
CA ASN A 129 9.55 -2.08 12.05
C ASN A 129 8.89 -0.88 11.35
N ALA A 130 7.58 -0.94 11.05
CA ALA A 130 6.86 0.13 10.36
C ALA A 130 7.50 0.54 9.01
N THR A 131 8.19 -0.39 8.36
CA THR A 131 8.75 -0.20 7.02
C THR A 131 7.69 -0.48 5.97
N VAL A 132 7.77 0.25 4.86
CA VAL A 132 6.99 -0.06 3.67
C VAL A 132 7.56 -1.33 3.05
N VAL A 133 6.70 -2.28 2.70
CA VAL A 133 7.09 -3.47 1.97
C VAL A 133 7.53 -3.05 0.57
N THR A 134 8.74 -3.44 0.18
CA THR A 134 9.28 -3.17 -1.14
C THR A 134 9.94 -4.43 -1.69
N PRO A 135 9.74 -4.78 -2.97
CA PRO A 135 8.80 -4.15 -3.91
C PRO A 135 7.33 -4.33 -3.50
N ASP A 136 6.45 -3.51 -4.08
CA ASP A 136 5.01 -3.70 -4.00
C ASP A 136 4.64 -5.07 -4.56
N GLN A 137 3.49 -5.63 -4.18
CA GLN A 137 3.15 -7.00 -4.53
C GLN A 137 1.87 -7.09 -5.34
N SER A 138 1.90 -7.85 -6.44
CA SER A 138 0.72 -8.11 -7.26
C SER A 138 0.14 -9.49 -7.05
N TYR A 139 -1.19 -9.57 -7.11
CA TYR A 139 -2.01 -10.74 -6.86
C TYR A 139 -3.08 -10.90 -7.94
N THR A 140 -3.50 -12.13 -8.17
CA THR A 140 -4.60 -12.45 -9.09
C THR A 140 -5.92 -12.40 -8.32
N PRO A 141 -6.86 -11.50 -8.66
CA PRO A 141 -8.20 -11.52 -8.10
C PRO A 141 -8.99 -12.72 -8.62
N GLN A 142 -9.95 -13.18 -7.83
CA GLN A 142 -10.87 -14.27 -8.14
C GLN A 142 -12.31 -13.75 -8.06
N ALA A 143 -13.23 -14.40 -8.79
CA ALA A 143 -14.65 -14.07 -8.69
C ALA A 143 -15.24 -14.45 -7.34
N LEU A 144 -16.07 -13.58 -6.76
CA LEU A 144 -16.85 -13.84 -5.57
C LEU A 144 -18.08 -14.67 -5.95
N SER A 145 -18.13 -15.93 -5.50
CA SER A 145 -19.29 -16.81 -5.67
C SER A 145 -20.57 -16.24 -5.06
#